data_AF-A0AAV9ALA6-F1
#
_entry.id   AF-A0AAV9ALA6-F1
#
_cell.length_a   1.000
_cell.length_b   1.000
_cell.length_c   1.000
_cell.angle_alpha   90.00
_cell.angle_beta   90.00
_cell.angle_gamma   90.00
#
_symmetry.space_group_name_H-M   'P 1'
#
loop_
_entity.id
_entity.type
_entity.pdbx_description
1 polymer ?
#
loop_
_entity_poly.entity_id
_entity_poly.type
_entity_poly.pdbx_seq_one_letter_code
_entity_poly.pdbx_strand_id
1 'polypeptide(L)'
;MKRRNVVSLPIALVLSVIGFIYYATVFVVIDGWMGLRTSDGLMNAAAFTALAVMSVLTYAMAIVKDPGHVPSSFVPDVEDPNSPLHEIKRKGGDLRYCQKCSRYKPPRAHHCRVCRRCVLRMDHHCVWINNCVGHSNYKVFFVFVLYAVIACIHSLVLLVGSAAHDVHKDQHQSEGSFKTSYIISGVLLVPLSLALSILLGWHVYLIFHNKTTIEYHEGVRAMWLAEKVGNVYQHPYNLGIYENLVSVLGPNIFSWICPTTGHIGSGLRFRTLYDTSLPTMPR
;
A
#
# COMPACT_ATOMS: atom_id res chain seq x y z
N MET A 1 -6.15 -5.39 -25.58
CA MET A 1 -5.42 -5.33 -24.30
C MET A 1 -4.43 -6.49 -24.25
N LYS A 2 -3.14 -6.24 -24.02
CA LYS A 2 -2.15 -7.33 -23.88
C LYS A 2 -2.47 -8.10 -22.59
N ARG A 3 -2.73 -9.42 -22.67
CA ARG A 3 -2.92 -10.28 -21.49
C ARG A 3 -1.69 -10.11 -20.59
N ARG A 4 -1.91 -9.66 -19.36
CA ARG A 4 -0.86 -9.48 -18.37
C ARG A 4 -0.53 -10.86 -17.80
N ASN A 5 0.72 -11.29 -17.91
CA ASN A 5 1.15 -12.52 -17.25
C ASN A 5 1.15 -12.26 -15.73
N VAL A 6 0.20 -12.86 -15.04
CA VAL A 6 0.07 -12.80 -13.58
C VAL A 6 1.16 -13.59 -12.86
N VAL A 7 1.85 -14.49 -13.57
CA VAL A 7 2.95 -15.27 -13.04
C VAL A 7 4.26 -14.53 -13.35
N SER A 8 4.90 -14.00 -12.30
CA SER A 8 6.23 -13.40 -12.36
C SER A 8 7.10 -13.98 -11.25
N LEU A 9 8.42 -13.99 -11.44
CA LEU A 9 9.38 -14.45 -10.43
C LEU A 9 9.20 -13.72 -9.08
N PRO A 10 9.01 -12.38 -9.03
CA PRO A 10 8.73 -11.68 -7.77
C PRO A 10 7.46 -12.18 -7.06
N ILE A 11 6.40 -12.47 -7.81
CA ILE A 11 5.15 -12.98 -7.22
C ILE A 11 5.35 -14.37 -6.64
N ALA A 12 6.01 -15.26 -7.39
CA ALA A 12 6.35 -16.60 -6.90
C ALA A 12 7.21 -16.53 -5.64
N LEU A 13 8.20 -15.62 -5.58
CA LEU A 13 9.03 -15.43 -4.40
C LEU A 13 8.22 -14.96 -3.19
N VAL A 14 7.33 -13.98 -3.35
CA VAL A 14 6.47 -13.50 -2.25
C VAL A 14 5.59 -14.63 -1.73
N LEU A 15 4.95 -15.41 -2.60
CA LEU A 15 4.12 -16.54 -2.21
C LEU A 15 4.92 -17.64 -1.50
N SER A 16 6.13 -17.94 -1.97
CA SER A 16 7.04 -18.88 -1.30
C SER A 16 7.45 -18.41 0.08
N VAL A 17 7.73 -17.11 0.25
CA VAL A 17 8.05 -16.52 1.57
C VAL A 17 6.85 -16.59 2.51
N ILE A 18 5.64 -16.26 2.03
CA ILE A 18 4.41 -16.38 2.83
C ILE A 18 4.19 -17.84 3.25
N GLY A 19 4.35 -18.80 2.33
CA GLY A 19 4.20 -20.22 2.60
C GLY A 19 5.23 -20.76 3.60
N PHE A 20 6.50 -20.35 3.45
CA PHE A 20 7.56 -20.73 4.39
C PHE A 20 7.30 -20.18 5.79
N ILE A 21 6.98 -18.88 5.91
CA ILE A 21 6.65 -18.26 7.19
C ILE A 21 5.44 -18.95 7.80
N TYR A 22 4.40 -19.22 7.00
CA TYR A 22 3.22 -19.94 7.48
C TYR A 22 3.58 -21.29 8.10
N TYR A 23 4.35 -22.08 7.37
CA TYR A 23 4.80 -23.39 7.82
C TYR A 23 5.63 -23.28 9.11
N ALA A 24 6.62 -22.39 9.14
CA ALA A 24 7.50 -22.22 10.29
C ALA A 24 6.73 -21.75 11.53
N THR A 25 5.86 -20.75 11.42
CA THR A 25 5.09 -20.27 12.57
C THR A 25 4.15 -21.34 13.12
N VAL A 26 3.41 -22.05 12.27
CA VAL A 26 2.37 -23.00 12.72
C VAL A 26 2.98 -24.32 13.18
N PHE A 27 3.80 -24.95 12.35
CA PHE A 27 4.26 -26.33 12.58
C PHE A 27 5.60 -26.42 13.30
N VAL A 28 6.38 -25.34 13.36
CA VAL A 28 7.64 -25.32 14.11
C VAL A 28 7.50 -24.56 15.41
N VAL A 29 7.04 -23.30 15.37
CA VAL A 29 6.99 -22.44 16.55
C VAL A 29 5.78 -22.75 17.44
N ILE A 30 4.56 -22.70 16.90
CA ILE A 30 3.34 -22.92 17.71
C ILE A 30 3.26 -24.37 18.19
N ASP A 31 3.44 -25.35 17.30
CA ASP A 31 3.38 -26.76 17.68
C ASP A 31 4.51 -27.14 18.64
N GLY A 32 5.73 -26.62 18.44
CA GLY A 32 6.86 -26.87 19.32
C GLY A 32 6.69 -26.26 20.72
N TRP A 33 6.15 -25.04 20.81
CA TRP A 33 6.01 -24.33 22.09
C TRP A 33 4.76 -24.74 22.87
N MET A 34 3.60 -24.68 22.22
CA MET A 34 2.29 -24.83 22.85
C MET A 34 1.61 -26.15 22.48
N GLY A 35 1.98 -26.78 21.37
CA GLY A 35 1.32 -27.95 20.81
C GLY A 35 -0.03 -27.63 20.17
N LEU A 36 -0.26 -28.08 18.93
CA LEU A 36 -1.50 -27.79 18.18
C LEU A 36 -2.76 -28.43 18.78
N ARG A 37 -2.60 -29.37 19.72
CA ARG A 37 -3.71 -30.03 20.44
C ARG A 37 -4.16 -29.26 21.68
N THR A 38 -3.43 -28.24 22.11
CA THR A 38 -3.84 -27.39 23.24
C THR A 38 -4.75 -26.27 22.76
N SER A 39 -5.56 -25.71 23.68
CA SER A 39 -6.39 -24.53 23.38
C SER A 39 -5.56 -23.37 22.84
N ASP A 40 -4.43 -23.11 23.49
CA ASP A 40 -3.59 -21.94 23.23
C ASP A 40 -2.88 -22.06 21.89
N GLY A 41 -2.33 -23.25 21.59
CA GLY A 41 -1.72 -23.55 20.30
C GLY A 41 -2.75 -23.47 19.17
N LEU A 42 -3.94 -24.05 19.35
CA LEU A 42 -5.00 -24.01 18.35
C LEU A 42 -5.51 -22.58 18.10
N MET A 43 -5.70 -21.77 19.14
CA MET A 43 -6.14 -20.38 19.01
C MET A 43 -5.11 -19.54 18.26
N ASN A 44 -3.83 -19.66 18.58
CA ASN A 44 -2.76 -18.95 17.88
C ASN A 44 -2.64 -19.41 16.42
N ALA A 45 -2.74 -20.71 16.15
CA ALA A 45 -2.72 -21.24 14.79
C ALA A 45 -3.91 -20.77 13.96
N ALA A 46 -5.12 -20.73 14.54
CA ALA A 46 -6.32 -20.23 13.89
C ALA A 46 -6.22 -18.73 13.59
N ALA A 47 -5.78 -17.93 14.57
CA ALA A 47 -5.58 -16.49 14.40
C ALA A 47 -4.54 -16.19 13.30
N PHE A 48 -3.41 -16.87 13.33
CA PHE A 48 -2.37 -16.70 12.32
C PHE A 48 -2.79 -17.18 10.94
N THR A 49 -3.55 -18.27 10.85
CA THR A 49 -4.14 -18.75 9.59
C THR A 49 -5.12 -17.74 9.02
N ALA A 50 -5.96 -17.11 9.84
CA ALA A 50 -6.85 -16.04 9.39
C ALA A 50 -6.08 -14.84 8.83
N LEU A 51 -4.99 -14.41 9.50
CA LEU A 51 -4.10 -13.34 9.02
C LEU A 51 -3.43 -13.71 7.69
N ALA A 52 -2.94 -14.94 7.56
CA ALA A 52 -2.31 -15.45 6.34
C ALA A 52 -3.30 -15.49 5.17
N VAL A 53 -4.51 -16.01 5.39
CA VAL A 53 -5.59 -16.03 4.38
C VAL A 53 -5.94 -14.61 3.94
N MET A 54 -6.14 -13.68 4.87
CA MET A 54 -6.44 -12.28 4.53
C MET A 54 -5.29 -11.62 3.76
N SER A 55 -4.04 -11.88 4.14
CA SER A 55 -2.85 -11.40 3.43
C SER A 55 -2.80 -11.92 1.99
N VAL A 56 -3.02 -13.23 1.79
CA VAL A 56 -3.00 -13.85 0.45
C VAL A 56 -4.16 -13.33 -0.42
N LEU A 57 -5.37 -13.21 0.14
CA LEU A 57 -6.54 -12.68 -0.59
C LEU A 57 -6.32 -11.24 -1.04
N THR A 58 -5.87 -10.37 -0.13
CA THR A 58 -5.61 -8.97 -0.44
C THR A 58 -4.43 -8.79 -1.39
N TYR A 59 -3.39 -9.62 -1.27
CA TYR A 59 -2.27 -9.70 -2.23
C TYR A 59 -2.74 -10.09 -3.63
N ALA A 60 -3.54 -11.16 -3.74
CA ALA A 60 -4.13 -11.60 -5.01
C ALA A 60 -4.98 -10.49 -5.64
N MET A 61 -5.82 -9.81 -4.84
CA MET A 61 -6.59 -8.65 -5.29
C MET A 61 -5.69 -7.51 -5.79
N ALA A 62 -4.57 -7.21 -5.10
CA ALA A 62 -3.63 -6.17 -5.53
C ALA A 62 -2.95 -6.50 -6.87
N ILE A 63 -2.68 -7.79 -7.14
CA ILE A 63 -2.14 -8.27 -8.42
C ILE A 63 -3.16 -8.09 -9.55
N VAL A 64 -4.41 -8.53 -9.35
CA VAL A 64 -5.39 -8.60 -10.45
C VAL A 64 -6.15 -7.30 -10.70
N LYS A 65 -6.33 -6.46 -9.66
CA LYS A 65 -7.17 -5.27 -9.77
C LYS A 65 -6.49 -4.21 -10.64
N ASP A 66 -7.23 -3.68 -11.60
CA ASP A 66 -6.75 -2.57 -12.42
C ASP A 66 -6.46 -1.36 -11.52
N PRO A 67 -5.26 -0.75 -11.59
CA PRO A 67 -4.91 0.42 -10.77
C PRO A 67 -5.63 1.71 -11.14
N GLY A 68 -6.45 1.69 -12.19
CA GLY A 68 -7.08 2.88 -12.76
C GLY A 68 -6.35 3.31 -14.02
N HIS A 69 -7.11 3.58 -15.08
CA HIS A 69 -6.59 4.04 -16.35
C HIS A 69 -7.29 5.33 -16.77
N VAL A 70 -6.55 6.18 -17.48
CA VAL A 70 -7.13 7.39 -18.08
C VAL A 70 -8.02 6.98 -19.26
N PRO A 71 -9.33 7.31 -19.26
CA PRO A 71 -10.22 7.06 -20.39
C PRO A 71 -9.70 7.73 -21.66
N SER A 72 -9.94 7.12 -22.83
CA SER A 72 -9.56 7.73 -24.12
C SER A 72 -10.34 8.99 -24.43
N SER A 73 -11.56 9.11 -23.91
CA SER A 73 -12.43 10.28 -24.03
C SER A 73 -12.07 11.42 -23.07
N PHE A 74 -11.06 11.25 -22.21
CA PHE A 74 -10.70 12.31 -21.27
C PHE A 74 -10.13 13.53 -22.00
N VAL A 75 -10.81 14.65 -21.88
CA VAL A 75 -10.39 15.97 -22.31
C VAL A 75 -10.47 16.91 -21.11
N PRO A 76 -9.44 17.71 -20.81
CA PRO A 76 -9.52 18.71 -19.75
C PRO A 76 -10.57 19.76 -20.08
N ASP A 77 -11.50 19.98 -19.16
CA ASP A 77 -12.51 21.02 -19.29
C ASP A 77 -11.92 22.34 -18.80
N VAL A 78 -11.35 23.12 -19.71
CA VAL A 78 -10.60 24.37 -19.41
C VAL A 78 -11.53 25.49 -18.95
N GLU A 79 -12.82 25.39 -19.24
CA GLU A 79 -13.81 26.42 -18.96
C GLU A 79 -14.55 26.20 -17.63
N ASP A 80 -14.36 25.04 -16.96
CA ASP A 80 -15.01 24.73 -15.69
C ASP A 80 -14.44 25.57 -14.53
N PRO A 81 -15.20 26.53 -13.97
CA PRO A 81 -14.75 27.34 -12.84
C PRO A 81 -14.59 26.53 -11.54
N ASN A 82 -15.18 25.32 -11.46
CA ASN A 82 -15.02 24.40 -10.32
C ASN A 82 -13.82 23.45 -10.48
N SER A 83 -12.98 23.65 -11.50
CA SER A 83 -11.68 22.98 -11.64
C SER A 83 -10.56 24.00 -11.38
N PRO A 84 -10.41 24.54 -10.15
CA PRO A 84 -9.46 25.63 -9.87
C PRO A 84 -8.00 25.21 -10.08
N LEU A 85 -7.75 23.90 -10.17
CA LEU A 85 -6.49 23.33 -10.65
C LEU A 85 -6.73 22.51 -11.91
N HIS A 86 -6.65 23.15 -13.08
CA HIS A 86 -5.97 22.47 -14.17
C HIS A 86 -4.54 22.29 -13.69
N GLU A 87 -4.13 21.04 -13.41
CA GLU A 87 -2.72 20.75 -13.22
C GLU A 87 -2.00 21.11 -14.53
N ILE A 88 -1.56 22.35 -14.61
CA ILE A 88 -0.86 22.96 -15.72
C ILE A 88 0.63 22.63 -15.55
N LYS A 89 1.29 22.32 -16.64
CA LYS A 89 2.73 22.05 -16.65
C LYS A 89 3.47 23.30 -16.15
N ARG A 90 4.37 23.12 -15.19
CA ARG A 90 5.29 24.20 -14.78
C ARG A 90 6.18 24.59 -15.97
N LYS A 91 6.18 25.90 -16.27
CA LYS A 91 6.67 26.60 -17.46
C LYS A 91 5.75 26.45 -18.68
N GLY A 92 4.92 27.46 -18.92
CA GLY A 92 4.25 27.69 -20.21
C GLY A 92 2.73 27.86 -20.17
N GLY A 93 2.04 27.41 -19.12
CA GLY A 93 0.57 27.43 -19.11
C GLY A 93 -0.09 26.20 -19.76
N ASP A 94 0.70 25.27 -20.31
CA ASP A 94 0.19 24.11 -21.05
C ASP A 94 -0.44 23.04 -20.16
N LEU A 95 -1.54 22.44 -20.63
CA LEU A 95 -2.14 21.27 -20.00
C LEU A 95 -1.19 20.07 -19.98
N ARG A 96 -1.27 19.23 -18.93
CA ARG A 96 -0.45 18.02 -18.83
C ARG A 96 -0.81 17.02 -19.93
N TYR A 97 0.12 16.79 -20.85
CA TYR A 97 -0.04 15.82 -21.95
C TYR A 97 0.96 14.65 -21.84
N CYS A 98 0.53 13.44 -22.22
CA CYS A 98 1.38 12.28 -22.33
C CYS A 98 1.71 11.99 -23.79
N GLN A 99 2.94 12.34 -24.22
CA GLN A 99 3.40 12.06 -25.59
C GLN A 99 3.38 10.56 -25.95
N LYS A 100 3.69 9.68 -24.99
CA LYS A 100 3.70 8.22 -25.20
C LYS A 100 2.31 7.60 -25.38
N CYS A 101 1.29 8.22 -24.82
CA CYS A 101 -0.09 7.73 -24.87
C CYS A 101 -0.99 8.59 -25.76
N SER A 102 -0.42 9.63 -26.39
CA SER A 102 -1.08 10.66 -27.18
C SER A 102 -2.40 11.14 -26.57
N ARG A 103 -2.38 11.52 -25.29
CA ARG A 103 -3.57 11.98 -24.56
C ARG A 103 -3.24 12.94 -23.43
N TYR A 104 -4.22 13.75 -23.05
CA TYR A 104 -4.16 14.55 -21.84
C TYR A 104 -4.17 13.70 -20.57
N LYS A 105 -3.53 14.21 -19.52
CA LYS A 105 -3.46 13.57 -18.21
C LYS A 105 -4.39 14.31 -17.25
N PRO A 106 -5.33 13.61 -16.61
CA PRO A 106 -6.04 14.14 -15.45
C PRO A 106 -5.07 14.50 -14.33
N PRO A 107 -5.51 15.29 -13.34
CA PRO A 107 -4.75 15.55 -12.14
C PRO A 107 -4.24 14.26 -11.49
N ARG A 108 -3.03 14.30 -10.92
CA ARG A 108 -2.38 13.16 -10.22
C ARG A 108 -2.09 11.92 -11.09
N ALA A 109 -2.36 11.97 -12.40
CA ALA A 109 -2.09 10.84 -13.30
C ALA A 109 -0.64 10.86 -13.83
N HIS A 110 0.01 9.69 -13.87
CA HIS A 110 1.38 9.55 -14.40
C HIS A 110 1.49 8.39 -15.38
N HIS A 111 2.42 8.49 -16.33
CA HIS A 111 2.69 7.42 -17.28
C HIS A 111 3.65 6.40 -16.66
N CYS A 112 3.19 5.17 -16.47
CA CYS A 112 4.06 4.08 -16.06
C CYS A 112 4.69 3.43 -17.31
N ARG A 113 6.02 3.44 -17.39
CA ARG A 113 6.77 2.85 -18.50
C ARG A 113 6.61 1.33 -18.58
N VAL A 114 6.50 0.66 -17.42
CA VAL A 114 6.33 -0.80 -17.33
C VAL A 114 4.91 -1.21 -17.78
N CYS A 115 3.88 -0.54 -17.25
CA CYS A 115 2.49 -0.76 -17.67
C CYS A 115 2.17 -0.21 -19.07
N ARG A 116 3.03 0.66 -19.63
CA ARG A 116 2.88 1.36 -20.92
C ARG A 116 1.57 2.12 -21.06
N ARG A 117 1.10 2.75 -19.97
CA ARG A 117 -0.12 3.55 -19.95
C ARG A 117 -0.08 4.60 -18.84
N CYS A 118 -0.96 5.59 -18.94
CA CYS A 118 -1.24 6.51 -17.84
C CYS A 118 -2.14 5.83 -16.80
N VAL A 119 -1.70 5.91 -15.54
CA VAL A 119 -2.40 5.39 -14.37
C VAL A 119 -2.94 6.57 -13.57
N LEU A 120 -4.22 6.50 -13.19
CA LEU A 120 -4.88 7.52 -12.36
C LEU A 120 -4.32 7.49 -10.94
N ARG A 121 -4.12 8.67 -10.33
CA ARG A 121 -3.51 8.84 -8.98
C ARG A 121 -2.37 7.84 -8.76
N MET A 122 -1.42 7.82 -9.69
CA MET A 122 -0.36 6.82 -9.70
C MET A 122 0.53 7.03 -8.47
N ASP A 123 0.72 5.97 -7.69
CA ASP A 123 1.67 5.99 -6.58
C ASP A 123 3.03 5.47 -7.03
N HIS A 124 3.09 4.21 -7.43
CA HIS A 124 4.31 3.60 -7.96
C HIS A 124 3.99 2.39 -8.84
N HIS A 125 5.02 1.86 -9.49
CA HIS A 125 4.97 0.52 -10.06
C HIS A 125 5.63 -0.44 -9.08
N CYS A 126 4.87 -1.40 -8.56
CA CYS A 126 5.35 -2.34 -7.57
C CYS A 126 5.71 -3.66 -8.23
N VAL A 127 7.01 -3.97 -8.22
CA VAL A 127 7.55 -5.20 -8.81
C VAL A 127 7.00 -6.45 -8.09
N TRP A 128 6.78 -6.36 -6.78
CA TRP A 128 6.32 -7.45 -5.92
C TRP A 128 4.87 -7.90 -6.17
N ILE A 129 4.02 -7.05 -6.74
CA ILE A 129 2.67 -7.42 -7.20
C ILE A 129 2.56 -7.46 -8.73
N ASN A 130 3.67 -7.23 -9.44
CA ASN A 130 3.72 -7.06 -10.90
C ASN A 130 2.65 -6.09 -11.46
N ASN A 131 2.31 -5.07 -10.68
CA ASN A 131 1.21 -4.17 -10.97
C ASN A 131 1.56 -2.74 -10.51
N CYS A 132 0.89 -1.75 -11.12
CA CYS A 132 0.91 -0.42 -10.54
C CYS A 132 0.04 -0.37 -9.30
N VAL A 133 0.41 0.49 -8.36
CA VAL A 133 -0.45 0.98 -7.30
C VAL A 133 -0.95 2.35 -7.74
N GLY A 134 -2.26 2.50 -7.85
CA GLY A 134 -2.91 3.72 -8.32
C GLY A 134 -4.31 3.88 -7.72
N HIS A 135 -5.08 4.83 -8.26
CA HIS A 135 -6.40 5.23 -7.74
C HIS A 135 -7.31 4.06 -7.37
N SER A 136 -7.46 3.09 -8.28
CA SER A 136 -8.47 2.04 -8.13
C SER A 136 -8.03 0.87 -7.25
N ASN A 137 -6.75 0.73 -6.92
CA ASN A 137 -6.24 -0.38 -6.11
C ASN A 137 -5.36 0.03 -4.92
N TYR A 138 -5.15 1.33 -4.67
CA TYR A 138 -4.31 1.82 -3.56
C TYR A 138 -4.75 1.27 -2.20
N LYS A 139 -6.06 1.32 -1.88
CA LYS A 139 -6.58 0.77 -0.61
C LYS A 139 -6.33 -0.73 -0.49
N VAL A 140 -6.50 -1.49 -1.58
CA VAL A 140 -6.25 -2.94 -1.58
C VAL A 140 -4.78 -3.23 -1.28
N PHE A 141 -3.86 -2.51 -1.93
CA PHE A 141 -2.43 -2.60 -1.64
C PHE A 141 -2.10 -2.24 -0.19
N PHE A 142 -2.66 -1.14 0.32
CA PHE A 142 -2.44 -0.71 1.70
C PHE A 142 -2.91 -1.75 2.72
N VAL A 143 -4.12 -2.30 2.53
CA VAL A 143 -4.68 -3.36 3.38
C VAL A 143 -3.84 -4.64 3.32
N PHE A 144 -3.31 -5.01 2.15
CA PHE A 144 -2.37 -6.11 2.02
C PHE A 144 -1.11 -5.89 2.87
N VAL A 145 -0.47 -4.73 2.75
CA VAL A 145 0.74 -4.41 3.53
C VAL A 145 0.43 -4.41 5.03
N LEU A 146 -0.74 -3.90 5.43
CA LEU A 146 -1.19 -3.92 6.83
C LEU A 146 -1.29 -5.36 7.37
N TYR A 147 -2.01 -6.25 6.68
CA TYR A 147 -2.12 -7.65 7.12
C TYR A 147 -0.77 -8.38 7.12
N ALA A 148 0.09 -8.11 6.13
CA ALA A 148 1.43 -8.67 6.07
C ALA A 148 2.30 -8.24 7.27
N VAL A 149 2.24 -6.96 7.66
CA VAL A 149 2.95 -6.46 8.86
C VAL A 149 2.41 -7.11 10.13
N ILE A 150 1.08 -7.18 10.30
CA ILE A 150 0.47 -7.81 11.48
C ILE A 150 0.88 -9.29 11.56
N ALA A 151 0.85 -10.03 10.45
CA ALA A 151 1.31 -11.41 10.41
C ALA A 151 2.80 -11.54 10.76
N CYS A 152 3.66 -10.70 10.18
CA CYS A 152 5.10 -10.73 10.46
C CYS A 152 5.39 -10.44 11.95
N ILE A 153 4.75 -9.42 12.54
CA ILE A 153 4.90 -9.10 13.97
C ILE A 153 4.37 -10.23 14.85
N HIS A 154 3.20 -10.79 14.53
CA HIS A 154 2.63 -11.92 15.28
C HIS A 154 3.58 -13.12 15.28
N SER A 155 4.11 -13.49 14.11
CA SER A 155 5.10 -14.56 14.00
C SER A 155 6.40 -14.23 14.73
N LEU A 156 6.85 -12.98 14.71
CA LEU A 156 8.08 -12.57 15.41
C LEU A 156 7.92 -12.67 16.93
N VAL A 157 6.78 -12.24 17.47
CA VAL A 157 6.46 -12.35 18.90
C VAL A 157 6.44 -13.82 19.33
N LEU A 158 5.79 -14.69 18.55
CA LEU A 158 5.77 -16.13 18.82
C LEU A 158 7.17 -16.75 18.75
N LEU A 159 7.96 -16.38 17.75
CA LEU A 159 9.33 -16.87 17.58
C LEU A 159 10.22 -16.49 18.78
N VAL A 160 10.18 -15.21 19.19
CA VAL A 160 10.95 -14.72 20.33
C VAL A 160 10.48 -15.35 21.64
N GLY A 161 9.16 -15.47 21.84
CA GLY A 161 8.59 -16.10 23.03
C GLY A 161 8.97 -17.57 23.15
N SER A 162 8.86 -18.32 22.06
CA SER A 162 9.27 -19.73 22.03
C SER A 162 10.78 -19.90 22.23
N ALA A 163 11.60 -19.07 21.58
CA ALA A 163 13.04 -19.13 21.76
C ALA A 163 13.46 -18.80 23.21
N ALA A 164 12.80 -17.83 23.86
CA ALA A 164 13.05 -17.52 25.27
C ALA A 164 12.64 -18.69 26.18
N HIS A 165 11.50 -19.33 25.92
CA HIS A 165 11.04 -20.50 26.65
C HIS A 165 12.01 -21.68 26.52
N ASP A 166 12.50 -21.95 25.31
CA ASP A 166 13.44 -23.05 25.06
C ASP A 166 14.79 -22.78 25.74
N VAL A 167 15.32 -21.55 25.72
CA VAL A 167 16.53 -21.18 26.47
C VAL A 167 16.40 -21.49 27.97
N HIS A 168 15.20 -21.31 28.54
CA HIS A 168 14.95 -21.66 29.95
C HIS A 168 14.82 -23.17 30.19
N LYS A 169 14.50 -23.96 29.16
CA LYS A 169 14.29 -25.42 29.26
C LYS A 169 15.56 -26.23 28.90
N ASP A 170 16.48 -25.64 28.13
CA ASP A 170 17.68 -26.28 27.55
C ASP A 170 18.84 -26.50 28.55
N GLN A 171 18.54 -27.02 29.76
CA GLN A 171 19.55 -27.69 30.59
C GLN A 171 19.76 -29.17 30.20
N HIS A 172 18.85 -29.80 29.44
CA HIS A 172 19.01 -31.19 28.99
C HIS A 172 18.29 -31.48 27.65
N GLN A 173 19.07 -31.95 26.67
CA GLN A 173 18.71 -32.55 25.35
C GLN A 173 18.68 -31.62 24.12
N SER A 174 19.58 -31.91 23.16
CA SER A 174 19.79 -31.18 21.91
C SER A 174 19.09 -31.87 20.72
N GLU A 175 18.03 -31.28 20.19
CA GLU A 175 17.52 -31.58 18.85
C GLU A 175 17.99 -30.51 17.83
N GLY A 176 18.95 -30.87 16.97
CA GLY A 176 19.62 -29.92 16.07
C GLY A 176 18.74 -29.37 14.93
N SER A 177 17.68 -30.08 14.51
CA SER A 177 16.83 -29.68 13.38
C SER A 177 15.97 -28.45 13.68
N PHE A 178 15.45 -28.35 14.91
CA PHE A 178 14.64 -27.21 15.32
C PHE A 178 15.48 -25.94 15.39
N LYS A 179 16.69 -25.99 15.99
CA LYS A 179 17.59 -24.83 16.09
C LYS A 179 17.91 -24.18 14.73
N THR A 180 18.13 -24.97 13.68
CA THR A 180 18.34 -24.44 12.32
C THR A 180 17.10 -23.73 11.77
N SER A 181 15.90 -24.28 11.99
CA SER A 181 14.64 -23.65 11.55
C SER A 181 14.37 -22.31 12.24
N TYR A 182 14.67 -22.19 13.54
CA TYR A 182 14.57 -20.94 14.29
C TYR A 182 15.52 -19.87 13.75
N ILE A 183 16.77 -20.23 13.48
CA ILE A 183 17.76 -19.29 12.92
C ILE A 183 17.33 -18.79 11.54
N ILE A 184 16.93 -19.70 10.64
CA ILE A 184 16.45 -19.32 9.30
C ILE A 184 15.21 -18.43 9.40
N SER A 185 14.25 -18.79 10.27
CA SER A 185 13.04 -18.01 10.49
C SER A 185 13.35 -16.61 11.02
N GLY A 186 14.29 -16.48 11.96
CA GLY A 186 14.73 -15.19 12.50
C GLY A 186 15.43 -14.32 11.45
N VAL A 187 16.37 -14.90 10.69
CA VAL A 187 17.10 -14.22 9.60
C VAL A 187 16.14 -13.71 8.52
N LEU A 188 15.03 -14.41 8.26
CA LEU A 188 14.03 -13.97 7.30
C LEU A 188 13.03 -12.97 7.91
N LEU A 189 12.46 -13.27 9.08
CA LEU A 189 11.35 -12.51 9.67
C LEU A 189 11.77 -11.15 10.20
N VAL A 190 12.94 -11.01 10.82
CA VAL A 190 13.39 -9.73 11.39
C VAL A 190 13.53 -8.64 10.33
N PRO A 191 14.33 -8.81 9.25
CA PRO A 191 14.45 -7.78 8.22
C PRO A 191 13.15 -7.60 7.44
N LEU A 192 12.37 -8.66 7.22
CA LEU A 192 11.08 -8.55 6.54
C LEU A 192 10.09 -7.72 7.37
N SER A 193 9.97 -7.99 8.67
CA SER A 193 9.10 -7.23 9.59
C SER A 193 9.49 -5.76 9.62
N LEU A 194 10.79 -5.47 9.70
CA LEU A 194 11.31 -4.10 9.69
C LEU A 194 10.98 -3.40 8.36
N ALA A 195 11.32 -4.01 7.23
CA ALA A 195 11.10 -3.43 5.91
C ALA A 195 9.62 -3.15 5.63
N LEU A 196 8.74 -4.10 5.94
CA LEU A 196 7.29 -3.93 5.76
C LEU A 196 6.70 -2.91 6.73
N SER A 197 7.20 -2.83 7.97
CA SER A 197 6.74 -1.83 8.94
C SER A 197 7.12 -0.41 8.52
N ILE A 198 8.34 -0.22 7.98
CA ILE A 198 8.77 1.05 7.40
C ILE A 198 7.89 1.42 6.19
N LEU A 199 7.61 0.45 5.31
CA LEU A 199 6.72 0.65 4.16
C LEU A 199 5.30 1.04 4.60
N LEU A 200 4.74 0.37 5.62
CA LEU A 200 3.43 0.69 6.16
C LEU A 200 3.42 2.10 6.75
N GLY A 201 4.42 2.44 7.58
CA GLY A 201 4.56 3.77 8.18
C GLY A 201 4.67 4.87 7.11
N TRP A 202 5.41 4.61 6.04
CA TRP A 202 5.48 5.50 4.88
C TRP A 202 4.11 5.74 4.23
N HIS A 203 3.36 4.68 3.95
CA HIS A 203 2.03 4.82 3.35
C HIS A 203 1.00 5.44 4.30
N VAL A 204 1.11 5.22 5.61
CA VAL A 204 0.30 5.94 6.61
C VAL A 204 0.59 7.44 6.56
N TYR A 205 1.86 7.83 6.52
CA TYR A 205 2.26 9.23 6.36
C TYR A 205 1.69 9.84 5.07
N LEU A 206 1.77 9.13 3.94
CA LEU A 206 1.22 9.56 2.66
C LEU A 206 -0.30 9.75 2.72
N ILE A 207 -1.03 8.86 3.37
CA ILE A 207 -2.49 8.99 3.56
C ILE A 207 -2.80 10.22 4.41
N PHE A 208 -2.12 10.42 5.54
CA PHE A 208 -2.35 11.59 6.40
C PHE A 208 -2.16 12.93 5.69
N HIS A 209 -1.31 12.98 4.66
CA HIS A 209 -1.05 14.21 3.88
C HIS A 209 -1.73 14.21 2.50
N ASN A 210 -2.50 13.17 2.17
CA ASN A 210 -3.10 12.93 0.85
C ASN A 210 -2.13 13.08 -0.31
N LYS A 211 -0.93 12.51 -0.15
CA LYS A 211 0.12 12.48 -1.17
C LYS A 211 0.23 11.09 -1.76
N THR A 212 0.60 11.01 -3.03
CA THR A 212 1.26 9.83 -3.58
C THR A 212 2.77 9.91 -3.35
N THR A 213 3.48 8.80 -3.51
CA THR A 213 4.95 8.77 -3.48
C THR A 213 5.55 9.73 -4.52
N ILE A 214 4.94 9.81 -5.71
CA ILE A 214 5.37 10.76 -6.76
C ILE A 214 5.16 12.22 -6.29
N GLU A 215 3.98 12.52 -5.76
CA GLU A 215 3.64 13.86 -5.26
C GLU A 215 4.51 14.28 -4.07
N TYR A 216 4.94 13.33 -3.23
CA TYR A 216 5.91 13.62 -2.18
C TYR A 216 7.22 14.14 -2.77
N HIS A 217 7.80 13.42 -3.74
CA HIS A 217 9.06 13.84 -4.36
C HIS A 217 8.93 15.14 -5.17
N GLU A 218 7.83 15.30 -5.91
CA GLU A 218 7.52 16.57 -6.60
C GLU A 218 7.32 17.73 -5.60
N GLY A 219 6.70 17.43 -4.46
CA GLY A 219 6.45 18.33 -3.34
C GLY A 219 7.73 18.79 -2.63
N VAL A 220 8.70 17.91 -2.40
CA VAL A 220 10.02 18.29 -1.83
C VAL A 220 10.68 19.38 -2.67
N ARG A 221 10.63 19.25 -3.99
CA ARG A 221 11.13 20.28 -4.91
C ARG A 221 10.30 21.56 -4.86
N ALA A 222 8.98 21.45 -4.72
CA ALA A 222 8.10 22.61 -4.62
C ALA A 222 8.28 23.39 -3.30
N MET A 223 8.49 22.69 -2.17
CA MET A 223 8.80 23.28 -0.86
C MET A 223 10.09 24.11 -0.94
N TRP A 224 11.17 23.52 -1.46
CA TRP A 224 12.45 24.23 -1.61
C TRP A 224 12.35 25.48 -2.50
N LEU A 225 11.52 25.46 -3.55
CA LEU A 225 11.27 26.64 -4.38
C LEU A 225 10.44 27.70 -3.66
N ALA A 226 9.42 27.29 -2.89
CA ALA A 226 8.57 28.21 -2.15
C ALA A 226 9.36 28.94 -1.05
N GLU A 227 10.21 28.21 -0.33
CA GLU A 227 11.08 28.75 0.72
C GLU A 227 12.02 29.84 0.18
N LYS A 228 12.58 29.65 -1.01
CA LYS A 228 13.41 30.66 -1.70
C LYS A 228 12.68 31.96 -2.02
N VAL A 229 11.35 31.92 -2.11
CA VAL A 229 10.49 33.06 -2.41
C VAL A 229 9.78 33.56 -1.14
N GLY A 230 10.14 33.03 0.04
CA GLY A 230 9.52 33.41 1.33
C GLY A 230 8.10 32.87 1.53
N ASN A 231 7.69 31.87 0.74
CA ASN A 231 6.35 31.28 0.80
C ASN A 231 6.37 29.89 1.46
N VAL A 232 5.28 29.55 2.16
CA VAL A 232 5.06 28.21 2.71
C VAL A 232 4.30 27.36 1.70
N TYR A 233 4.87 26.22 1.33
CA TYR A 233 4.20 25.28 0.44
C TYR A 233 3.13 24.49 1.18
N GLN A 234 1.91 24.53 0.66
CA GLN A 234 0.82 23.67 1.08
C GLN A 234 0.45 22.71 -0.05
N HIS A 235 0.31 21.43 0.27
CA HIS A 235 -0.07 20.42 -0.71
C HIS A 235 -1.58 20.57 -1.03
N PRO A 236 -1.99 20.80 -2.29
CA PRO A 236 -3.37 21.18 -2.61
C PRO A 236 -4.44 20.16 -2.21
N TYR A 237 -4.09 18.87 -2.17
CA TYR A 237 -5.01 17.79 -1.84
C TYR A 237 -5.08 17.47 -0.34
N ASN A 238 -4.28 18.14 0.50
CA ASN A 238 -4.29 17.92 1.94
C ASN A 238 -5.45 18.68 2.59
N LEU A 239 -6.57 18.00 2.87
CA LEU A 239 -7.80 18.61 3.40
C LEU A 239 -7.95 18.46 4.93
N GLY A 240 -6.92 17.94 5.60
CA GLY A 240 -6.97 17.54 7.00
C GLY A 240 -7.02 16.02 7.18
N ILE A 241 -6.54 15.53 8.33
CA ILE A 241 -6.28 14.11 8.57
C ILE A 241 -7.52 13.24 8.33
N TYR A 242 -8.67 13.62 8.87
CA TYR A 242 -9.91 12.86 8.74
C TYR A 242 -10.40 12.77 7.29
N GLU A 243 -10.48 13.91 6.60
CA GLU A 243 -10.89 13.97 5.19
C GLU A 243 -9.94 13.16 4.29
N ASN A 244 -8.64 13.23 4.56
CA ASN A 244 -7.64 12.47 3.83
C ASN A 244 -7.81 10.96 4.04
N LEU A 245 -8.04 10.52 5.28
CA LEU A 245 -8.32 9.12 5.61
C LEU A 245 -9.59 8.62 4.91
N VAL A 246 -10.69 9.36 5.02
CA VAL A 246 -11.98 9.01 4.37
C VAL A 246 -11.84 8.95 2.85
N SER A 247 -11.06 9.85 2.24
CA SER A 247 -10.83 9.85 0.78
C SER A 247 -10.13 8.59 0.27
N VAL A 248 -9.36 7.89 1.12
CA VAL A 248 -8.60 6.68 0.75
C VAL A 248 -9.30 5.42 1.26
N LEU A 249 -9.61 5.37 2.56
CA LEU A 249 -10.10 4.19 3.26
C LEU A 249 -11.63 4.05 3.21
N GLY A 250 -12.33 5.15 2.95
CA GLY A 250 -13.79 5.22 2.82
C GLY A 250 -14.48 5.80 4.06
N PRO A 251 -15.78 6.12 3.95
CA PRO A 251 -16.54 6.79 5.00
C PRO A 251 -16.83 5.89 6.21
N ASN A 252 -16.85 4.58 6.02
CA ASN A 252 -17.10 3.62 7.09
C ASN A 252 -15.79 3.08 7.67
N ILE A 253 -15.48 3.48 8.91
CA ILE A 253 -14.27 3.08 9.65
C ILE A 253 -14.16 1.56 9.80
N PHE A 254 -15.27 0.86 10.02
CA PHE A 254 -15.28 -0.61 10.15
C PHE A 254 -14.89 -1.32 8.85
N SER A 255 -15.00 -0.63 7.70
CA SER A 255 -14.60 -1.16 6.39
C SER A 255 -13.18 -0.76 5.99
N TRP A 256 -12.42 -0.08 6.85
CA TRP A 256 -11.05 0.36 6.52
C TRP A 256 -10.09 -0.80 6.31
N ILE A 257 -10.25 -1.87 7.09
CA ILE A 257 -9.47 -3.11 6.97
C ILE A 257 -9.97 -4.03 5.85
N CYS A 258 -11.13 -3.74 5.26
CA CYS A 258 -11.68 -4.53 4.17
C CYS A 258 -11.15 -4.01 2.82
N PRO A 259 -10.78 -4.89 1.87
CA PRO A 259 -10.27 -4.49 0.54
C PRO A 259 -11.36 -4.01 -0.43
N THR A 260 -12.31 -3.21 0.06
CA THR A 260 -13.43 -2.66 -0.71
C THR A 260 -13.08 -1.31 -1.33
N THR A 261 -13.51 -1.07 -2.57
CA THR A 261 -13.24 0.17 -3.31
C THR A 261 -14.52 0.76 -3.91
N GLY A 262 -15.66 0.56 -3.27
CA GLY A 262 -16.95 1.08 -3.77
C GLY A 262 -17.11 2.59 -3.54
N HIS A 263 -16.40 3.16 -2.56
CA HIS A 263 -16.47 4.57 -2.19
C HIS A 263 -15.62 5.49 -3.08
N ILE A 264 -14.68 4.94 -3.85
CA ILE A 264 -13.78 5.75 -4.66
C ILE A 264 -14.48 6.19 -5.96
N GLY A 265 -14.45 7.49 -6.24
CA GLY A 265 -14.97 8.05 -7.49
C GLY A 265 -14.10 7.71 -8.71
N SER A 266 -14.33 8.42 -9.83
CA SER A 266 -13.67 8.16 -11.11
C SER A 266 -12.14 8.31 -11.10
N GLY A 267 -11.59 9.09 -10.16
CA GLY A 267 -10.16 9.43 -10.11
C GLY A 267 -9.74 10.45 -11.18
N LEU A 268 -10.71 11.09 -11.85
CA LEU A 268 -10.48 12.16 -12.82
C LEU A 268 -10.51 13.56 -12.20
N ARG A 269 -11.19 13.70 -11.05
CA ARG A 269 -11.27 14.93 -10.25
C ARG A 269 -11.03 14.58 -8.78
N PHE A 270 -10.38 15.49 -8.07
CA PHE A 270 -10.10 15.38 -6.64
C PHE A 270 -10.40 16.71 -5.98
N ARG A 271 -11.01 16.68 -4.80
CA ARG A 271 -11.22 17.88 -3.99
C ARG A 271 -9.88 18.45 -3.54
N THR A 272 -9.78 19.77 -3.53
CA THR A 272 -8.59 20.56 -3.21
C THR A 272 -8.93 21.62 -2.17
N LEU A 273 -7.89 22.20 -1.55
CA LEU A 273 -8.04 23.31 -0.60
C LEU A 273 -8.73 24.53 -1.22
N TYR A 274 -8.60 24.72 -2.54
CA TYR A 274 -9.20 25.84 -3.27
C TYR A 274 -10.71 25.72 -3.43
N ASP A 275 -11.24 24.48 -3.45
CA ASP A 275 -12.68 24.23 -3.52
C ASP A 275 -13.39 24.66 -2.23
N THR A 276 -12.68 24.67 -1.09
CA THR A 276 -13.18 25.14 0.21
C THR A 276 -13.21 26.65 0.36
N SER A 277 -12.44 27.38 -0.47
CA SER A 277 -12.32 28.84 -0.40
C SER A 277 -13.27 29.61 -1.34
N LEU A 278 -14.00 28.91 -2.22
CA LEU A 278 -15.02 29.55 -3.04
C LEU A 278 -16.26 29.82 -2.19
N PRO A 279 -16.77 31.07 -2.13
CA PRO A 279 -18.04 31.35 -1.49
C PRO A 279 -19.12 30.49 -2.14
N THR A 280 -19.94 29.80 -1.34
CA THR A 280 -21.18 29.21 -1.82
C THR A 280 -22.01 30.32 -2.45
N MET A 281 -22.06 30.37 -3.79
CA MET A 281 -23.06 31.18 -4.47
C MET A 281 -24.43 30.64 -4.03
N PRO A 282 -25.30 31.46 -3.41
CA PRO A 282 -26.63 31.01 -3.05
C PRO A 282 -27.37 30.59 -4.33
N ARG A 283 -28.03 29.43 -4.27
CA ARG A 283 -28.96 28.98 -5.30
C ARG A 283 -30.17 29.89 -5.39
#